data_AF-F8C0R5-F1
#
_entry.id   AF-F8C0R5-F1
#
_cell.length_a   1.000
_cell.length_b   1.000
_cell.length_c   1.000
_cell.angle_alpha   90.00
_cell.angle_beta   90.00
_cell.angle_gamma   90.00
#
_symmetry.space_group_name_H-M   'P 1'
#
loop_
_entity.id
_entity.type
_entity.pdbx_description
1 polymer ?
#
loop_
_entity_poly.entity_id
_entity_poly.type
_entity_poly.pdbx_seq_one_letter_code
_entity_poly.pdbx_strand_id
1 'polypeptide(L)'
;MKKSVQRKKTGLKRPHVSQPSLGSRIQERLTALDRSAMSVSLAIGAKEDFIRNIFRKEAEGKRHSPGSEKLIALARELETTTDWLVSGDAGHVDSSQIAAEMDSSRARPATVPIVGYVGAGAAAHFYAVAQGSLDTAPAPTDATPSTVCVEIRGTSIGSMFDRWLVYYDDVRSPVTHDLIGRLCVVGLNDDRILVKKIKRAKTEGRFDLLSETEPPIEGVQVEWAARVKQLSPQ
;
A
#
# COMPACT_ATOMS: atom_id res chain seq x y z
N MET A 1 -42.98 -29.02 59.32
CA MET A 1 -43.24 -27.68 58.71
C MET A 1 -41.94 -26.88 58.65
N LYS A 2 -41.20 -26.93 57.53
CA LYS A 2 -40.09 -26.00 57.21
C LYS A 2 -40.05 -25.83 55.69
N LYS A 3 -40.44 -24.66 55.18
CA LYS A 3 -40.39 -24.29 53.76
C LYS A 3 -39.03 -23.62 53.49
N SER A 4 -38.29 -24.17 52.55
CA SER A 4 -37.03 -23.64 52.04
C SER A 4 -37.29 -22.36 51.22
N VAL A 5 -36.60 -21.28 51.58
CA VAL A 5 -36.63 -19.99 50.89
C VAL A 5 -35.67 -20.05 49.70
N GLN A 6 -36.20 -20.13 48.48
CA GLN A 6 -35.42 -19.93 47.25
C GLN A 6 -35.07 -18.44 47.09
N ARG A 7 -33.78 -18.12 47.12
CA ARG A 7 -33.26 -16.81 46.69
C ARG A 7 -33.36 -16.71 45.16
N LYS A 8 -34.28 -15.86 44.67
CA LYS A 8 -34.34 -15.43 43.27
C LYS A 8 -33.03 -14.71 42.90
N LYS A 9 -32.28 -15.24 41.95
CA LYS A 9 -31.20 -14.51 41.26
C LYS A 9 -31.84 -13.48 40.34
N THR A 10 -31.88 -12.23 40.78
CA THR A 10 -32.17 -11.07 39.93
C THR A 10 -31.01 -10.89 38.95
N GLY A 11 -31.20 -11.38 37.73
CA GLY A 11 -30.31 -11.08 36.60
C GLY A 11 -30.37 -9.59 36.30
N LEU A 12 -29.31 -8.87 36.67
CA LEU A 12 -29.11 -7.48 36.29
C LEU A 12 -28.95 -7.43 34.76
N LYS A 13 -30.02 -7.11 34.03
CA LYS A 13 -29.95 -6.79 32.60
C LYS A 13 -29.03 -5.59 32.46
N ARG A 14 -27.80 -5.81 31.99
CA ARG A 14 -26.93 -4.72 31.54
C ARG A 14 -27.66 -3.99 30.40
N PRO A 15 -27.75 -2.65 30.42
CA PRO A 15 -28.32 -1.92 29.30
C PRO A 15 -27.51 -2.24 28.05
N HIS A 16 -28.19 -2.56 26.95
CA HIS A 16 -27.57 -2.79 25.65
C HIS A 16 -27.11 -1.42 25.13
N VAL A 17 -25.93 -0.98 25.57
CA VAL A 17 -25.27 0.18 24.94
C VAL A 17 -25.02 -0.26 23.50
N SER A 18 -25.74 0.35 22.56
CA SER A 18 -25.48 0.15 21.14
C SER A 18 -24.04 0.56 20.91
N GLN A 19 -23.19 -0.39 20.52
CA GLN A 19 -21.82 -0.06 20.15
C GLN A 19 -21.87 1.05 19.08
N PRO A 20 -21.04 2.10 19.19
CA PRO A 20 -21.00 3.13 18.16
C PRO A 20 -20.78 2.45 16.81
N SER A 21 -21.42 2.98 15.78
CA SER A 21 -21.28 2.45 14.43
C SER A 21 -19.99 2.94 13.76
N LEU A 22 -19.61 2.33 12.64
CA LEU A 22 -18.48 2.79 11.82
C LEU A 22 -18.65 4.26 11.43
N GLY A 23 -19.85 4.65 10.98
CA GLY A 23 -20.17 6.03 10.63
C GLY A 23 -20.04 6.99 11.81
N SER A 24 -20.51 6.59 13.00
CA SER A 24 -20.36 7.41 14.21
C SER A 24 -18.89 7.66 14.56
N ARG A 25 -18.04 6.64 14.46
CA ARG A 25 -16.59 6.74 14.72
C ARG A 25 -15.86 7.58 13.67
N ILE A 26 -16.23 7.45 12.40
CA ILE A 26 -15.69 8.32 11.34
C ILE A 26 -16.07 9.77 11.63
N GLN A 27 -17.33 10.03 11.98
CA GLN A 27 -17.81 11.38 12.30
C GLN A 27 -17.09 11.97 13.50
N GLU A 28 -16.86 11.18 14.55
CA GLU A 28 -16.09 11.57 15.73
C GLU A 28 -14.69 12.07 15.35
N ARG A 29 -13.96 11.31 14.51
CA ARG A 29 -12.62 11.70 14.07
C ARG A 29 -12.63 12.89 13.11
N LEU A 30 -13.59 12.99 12.21
CA LEU A 30 -13.75 14.16 11.33
C LEU A 30 -13.92 15.45 12.15
N THR A 31 -14.75 15.41 13.20
CA THR A 31 -14.95 16.53 14.12
C THR A 31 -13.69 16.83 14.94
N ALA A 32 -13.01 15.81 15.46
CA ALA A 32 -11.79 16.00 16.24
C ALA A 32 -10.63 16.62 15.43
N LEU A 33 -10.57 16.32 14.12
CA LEU A 33 -9.53 16.81 13.22
C LEU A 33 -9.91 18.09 12.45
N ASP A 34 -11.12 18.61 12.65
CA ASP A 34 -11.68 19.74 11.88
C ASP A 34 -11.62 19.51 10.35
N ARG A 35 -11.94 18.28 9.91
CA ARG A 35 -11.90 17.86 8.50
C ARG A 35 -13.30 17.58 7.96
N SER A 36 -13.53 17.90 6.70
CA SER A 36 -14.79 17.56 6.02
C SER A 36 -14.76 16.14 5.44
N ALA A 37 -15.92 15.47 5.44
CA ALA A 37 -16.09 14.14 4.83
C ALA A 37 -15.68 14.10 3.35
N MET A 38 -15.90 15.21 2.62
CA MET A 38 -15.50 15.35 1.22
C MET A 38 -13.98 15.42 1.07
N SER A 39 -13.31 16.23 1.89
CA SER A 39 -11.84 16.37 1.87
C SER A 39 -11.15 15.03 2.13
N VAL A 40 -11.59 14.29 3.15
CA VAL A 40 -11.03 12.98 3.49
C VAL A 40 -11.32 11.95 2.39
N SER A 41 -12.51 11.96 1.80
CA SER A 41 -12.85 11.06 0.69
C SER A 41 -11.92 11.24 -0.52
N LEU A 42 -11.57 12.49 -0.85
CA LEU A 42 -10.62 12.77 -1.93
C LEU A 42 -9.18 12.38 -1.55
N ALA A 43 -8.77 12.63 -0.30
CA ALA A 43 -7.42 12.30 0.19
C ALA A 43 -7.11 10.79 0.15
N ILE A 44 -8.12 9.94 0.34
CA ILE A 44 -7.99 8.48 0.22
C ILE A 44 -8.16 7.95 -1.22
N GLY A 45 -8.18 8.84 -2.21
CA GLY A 45 -8.41 8.50 -3.62
C GLY A 45 -9.78 7.84 -3.87
N ALA A 46 -10.81 8.23 -3.12
CA ALA A 46 -12.19 7.81 -3.36
C ALA A 46 -13.00 8.95 -4.03
N LYS A 47 -14.23 8.64 -4.45
CA LYS A 47 -15.18 9.67 -4.92
C LYS A 47 -15.59 10.55 -3.74
N GLU A 48 -15.86 11.83 -3.99
CA GLU A 48 -16.21 12.84 -2.98
C GLU A 48 -17.37 12.44 -2.02
N ASP A 49 -18.32 11.65 -2.52
CA ASP A 49 -19.49 11.19 -1.75
C ASP A 49 -19.26 9.87 -1.03
N PHE A 50 -18.04 9.36 -1.00
CA PHE A 50 -17.74 8.05 -0.43
C PHE A 50 -18.15 7.96 1.06
N ILE A 51 -17.66 8.88 1.90
CA ILE A 51 -18.02 8.89 3.34
C ILE A 51 -19.51 9.18 3.54
N ARG A 52 -20.10 10.08 2.74
CA ARG A 52 -21.56 10.36 2.80
C ARG A 52 -22.40 9.12 2.48
N ASN A 53 -21.94 8.29 1.54
CA ASN A 53 -22.60 7.04 1.20
C ASN A 53 -22.52 6.00 2.33
N ILE A 54 -21.44 6.00 3.11
CA ILE A 54 -21.32 5.18 4.32
C ILE A 54 -22.39 5.61 5.33
N PHE A 55 -22.47 6.91 5.63
CA PHE A 55 -23.47 7.46 6.56
C PHE A 55 -24.90 7.17 6.12
N ARG A 56 -25.20 7.36 4.83
CA ARG A 56 -26.53 7.10 4.27
C ARG A 56 -26.94 5.63 4.43
N LYS A 57 -26.08 4.69 4.04
CA LYS A 57 -26.38 3.25 4.12
C LYS A 57 -26.54 2.78 5.56
N GLU A 58 -25.78 3.38 6.46
CA GLU A 58 -25.90 3.08 7.89
C GLU A 58 -27.21 3.61 8.48
N ALA A 59 -27.65 4.81 8.10
CA ALA A 59 -28.96 5.36 8.47
C ALA A 59 -30.12 4.50 7.94
N GLU A 60 -29.92 3.82 6.80
CA GLU A 60 -30.84 2.80 6.26
C GLU A 60 -30.78 1.46 7.02
N GLY A 61 -29.97 1.34 8.08
CA GLY A 61 -29.79 0.12 8.87
C GLY A 61 -29.00 -0.98 8.15
N LYS A 62 -28.36 -0.67 7.01
CA LYS A 62 -27.58 -1.64 6.25
C LYS A 62 -26.17 -1.70 6.81
N ARG A 63 -25.70 -2.92 7.14
CA ARG A 63 -24.29 -3.16 7.44
C ARG A 63 -23.48 -2.93 6.16
N HIS A 64 -22.76 -1.82 6.11
CA HIS A 64 -21.89 -1.49 5.00
C HIS A 64 -20.49 -1.13 5.53
N SER A 65 -19.57 -2.08 5.40
CA SER A 65 -18.15 -1.80 5.58
C SER A 65 -17.52 -1.55 4.22
N PRO A 66 -16.68 -0.51 4.07
CA PRO A 66 -15.80 -0.36 2.93
C PRO A 66 -14.90 -1.58 2.68
N GLY A 67 -14.36 -1.68 1.46
CA GLY A 67 -13.27 -2.61 1.19
C GLY A 67 -12.06 -2.31 2.08
N SER A 68 -11.28 -3.36 2.41
CA SER A 68 -10.13 -3.30 3.32
C SER A 68 -9.12 -2.20 2.96
N GLU A 69 -8.79 -2.06 1.68
CA GLU A 69 -7.90 -1.00 1.17
C GLU A 69 -8.40 0.41 1.55
N LYS A 70 -9.69 0.69 1.31
CA LYS A 70 -10.29 1.99 1.60
C LYS A 70 -10.45 2.22 3.10
N LEU A 71 -10.67 1.17 3.87
CA LEU A 71 -10.73 1.23 5.34
C LEU A 71 -9.36 1.55 5.95
N ILE A 72 -8.28 0.96 5.43
CA ILE A 72 -6.90 1.28 5.82
C ILE A 72 -6.58 2.75 5.49
N ALA A 73 -6.94 3.20 4.28
CA ALA A 73 -6.73 4.59 3.89
C ALA A 73 -7.55 5.57 4.76
N LEU A 74 -8.78 5.22 5.12
CA LEU A 74 -9.60 5.98 6.08
C LEU A 74 -8.95 6.04 7.45
N ALA A 75 -8.47 4.91 7.99
CA ALA A 75 -7.80 4.85 9.28
C ALA A 75 -6.60 5.80 9.31
N ARG A 76 -5.81 5.82 8.24
CA ARG A 76 -4.66 6.73 8.08
C ARG A 76 -5.06 8.21 8.07
N GLU A 77 -6.06 8.60 7.28
CA GLU A 77 -6.49 10.00 7.21
C GLU A 77 -7.23 10.49 8.46
N LEU A 78 -7.85 9.58 9.20
CA LEU A 78 -8.58 9.86 10.45
C LEU A 78 -7.72 9.69 11.70
N GLU A 79 -6.43 9.43 11.54
CA GLU A 79 -5.44 9.23 12.61
C GLU A 79 -5.91 8.20 13.63
N THR A 80 -6.30 7.02 13.15
CA THR A 80 -6.84 5.92 13.95
C THR A 80 -6.47 4.57 13.33
N THR A 81 -6.93 3.48 13.93
CA THR A 81 -6.70 2.12 13.44
C THR A 81 -7.93 1.56 12.72
N THR A 82 -7.71 0.60 11.82
CA THR A 82 -8.80 -0.13 11.17
C THR A 82 -9.65 -0.91 12.18
N ASP A 83 -9.01 -1.48 13.19
CA ASP A 83 -9.68 -2.23 14.25
C ASP A 83 -10.57 -1.34 15.10
N TRP A 84 -10.09 -0.14 15.48
CA TRP A 84 -10.92 0.84 16.17
C TRP A 84 -12.10 1.29 15.30
N LEU A 85 -11.88 1.58 14.01
CA LEU A 85 -12.96 1.98 13.09
C LEU A 85 -14.03 0.91 12.94
N VAL A 86 -13.68 -0.38 12.93
CA VAL A 86 -14.63 -1.48 12.73
C VAL A 86 -15.31 -1.91 14.03
N SER A 87 -14.50 -2.10 15.08
CA SER A 87 -14.92 -2.77 16.30
C SER A 87 -15.22 -1.79 17.43
N GLY A 88 -14.62 -0.60 17.41
CA GLY A 88 -14.68 0.36 18.51
C GLY A 88 -13.97 -0.10 19.79
N ASP A 89 -13.36 -1.30 19.76
CA ASP A 89 -12.63 -1.88 20.88
C ASP A 89 -11.21 -1.34 20.84
N ALA A 90 -10.91 -0.44 21.77
CA ALA A 90 -9.55 0.01 21.99
C ALA A 90 -8.81 -1.08 22.76
N GLY A 91 -8.32 -2.10 22.06
CA GLY A 91 -7.05 -2.70 22.49
C GLY A 91 -6.07 -1.53 22.64
N HIS A 92 -5.66 -1.23 23.87
CA HIS A 92 -4.97 0.02 24.21
C HIS A 92 -3.71 0.21 23.36
N VAL A 93 -3.84 0.97 22.29
CA VAL A 93 -2.73 1.60 21.55
C VAL A 93 -2.76 3.06 21.95
N ASP A 94 -1.71 3.47 22.65
CA ASP A 94 -1.55 4.85 23.09
C ASP A 94 -1.63 5.77 21.85
N SER A 95 -2.45 6.81 21.92
CA SER A 95 -2.56 7.79 20.83
C SER A 95 -1.21 8.45 20.53
N SER A 96 -0.29 8.50 21.51
CA SER A 96 1.08 8.94 21.30
C SER A 96 1.93 7.90 20.55
N GLN A 97 1.65 6.61 20.67
CA GLN A 97 2.28 5.56 19.85
C GLN A 97 1.76 5.60 18.41
N ILE A 98 0.48 5.84 18.18
CA ILE A 98 -0.08 6.03 16.83
C ILE A 98 0.49 7.32 16.20
N ALA A 99 0.58 8.41 16.96
CA ALA A 99 1.23 9.64 16.48
C ALA A 99 2.72 9.43 16.20
N ALA A 100 3.44 8.64 17.01
CA ALA A 100 4.84 8.30 16.78
C ALA A 100 5.03 7.34 15.59
N GLU A 101 4.15 6.37 15.40
CA GLU A 101 4.13 5.48 14.23
C GLU A 101 3.74 6.27 12.97
N MET A 102 2.78 7.20 13.06
CA MET A 102 2.39 8.09 11.96
C MET A 102 3.49 9.09 11.61
N ASP A 103 4.18 9.65 12.60
CA ASP A 103 5.34 10.51 12.40
C ASP A 103 6.50 9.69 11.79
N SER A 104 6.71 8.45 12.21
CA SER A 104 7.67 7.54 11.57
C SER A 104 7.29 7.13 10.13
N SER A 105 5.98 7.12 9.81
CA SER A 105 5.47 6.88 8.45
C SER A 105 5.47 8.13 7.56
N ARG A 106 5.61 9.33 8.15
CA ARG A 106 5.85 10.59 7.43
C ARG A 106 7.33 10.94 7.38
N ALA A 107 8.12 10.45 8.33
CA ALA A 107 9.55 10.54 8.33
C ALA A 107 10.08 9.76 7.14
N ARG A 108 10.89 10.43 6.32
CA ARG A 108 11.63 9.77 5.25
C ARG A 108 12.43 8.62 5.87
N PRO A 109 12.32 7.38 5.36
CA PRO A 109 13.10 6.27 5.90
C PRO A 109 14.59 6.59 5.76
N ALA A 110 15.41 6.22 6.75
CA ALA A 110 16.87 6.35 6.62
C ALA A 110 17.45 5.32 5.65
N THR A 111 16.81 4.15 5.60
CA THR A 111 17.19 3.02 4.75
C THR A 111 15.95 2.39 4.10
N VAL A 112 16.13 1.80 2.92
CA VAL A 112 15.09 1.05 2.20
C VAL A 112 15.51 -0.41 2.05
N PRO A 113 14.58 -1.38 2.01
CA PRO A 113 14.94 -2.77 1.83
C PRO A 113 15.44 -3.05 0.40
N ILE A 114 16.46 -3.88 0.29
CA ILE A 114 16.85 -4.52 -0.97
C ILE A 114 15.99 -5.78 -1.12
N VAL A 115 15.09 -5.77 -2.10
CA VAL A 115 14.07 -6.81 -2.28
C VAL A 115 14.44 -7.85 -3.33
N GLY A 116 15.61 -7.71 -3.98
CA GLY A 116 16.11 -8.70 -4.92
C GLY A 116 17.17 -8.15 -5.86
N TYR A 117 17.46 -8.94 -6.89
CA TYR A 117 18.44 -8.65 -7.93
C TYR A 117 17.78 -8.58 -9.30
N VAL A 118 18.26 -7.68 -10.16
CA VAL A 118 17.88 -7.64 -11.58
C VAL A 118 19.09 -8.01 -12.43
N GLY A 119 18.97 -9.13 -13.13
CA GLY A 119 20.04 -9.73 -13.93
C GLY A 119 20.11 -9.25 -15.38
N ALA A 120 21.18 -9.64 -16.05
CA ALA A 120 21.44 -9.31 -17.44
C ALA A 120 20.68 -10.20 -18.46
N GLY A 121 20.17 -9.60 -19.53
CA GLY A 121 19.55 -10.30 -20.66
C GLY A 121 18.06 -10.61 -20.58
N ALA A 122 17.58 -11.32 -21.59
CA ALA A 122 16.20 -11.80 -21.74
C ALA A 122 15.81 -12.91 -20.73
N ALA A 123 16.53 -13.08 -19.63
CA ALA A 123 16.22 -14.06 -18.58
C ALA A 123 16.71 -13.52 -17.23
N ALA A 124 16.03 -12.50 -16.69
CA ALA A 124 16.26 -12.12 -15.31
C ALA A 124 15.54 -13.11 -14.39
N HIS A 125 16.31 -13.96 -13.73
CA HIS A 125 15.76 -14.82 -12.68
C HIS A 125 15.54 -13.99 -11.42
N PHE A 126 14.29 -13.88 -11.00
CA PHE A 126 13.98 -13.42 -9.66
C PHE A 126 14.39 -14.53 -8.69
N TYR A 127 15.44 -14.30 -7.90
CA TYR A 127 15.54 -14.97 -6.62
C TYR A 127 14.56 -14.24 -5.71
N ALA A 128 13.28 -14.65 -5.77
CA ALA A 128 12.35 -14.35 -4.70
C ALA A 128 12.95 -14.93 -3.44
N VAL A 129 13.60 -14.13 -2.62
CA VAL A 129 13.77 -14.51 -1.22
C VAL A 129 12.39 -14.34 -0.61
N ALA A 130 11.59 -15.40 -0.78
CA ALA A 130 10.49 -15.66 0.11
C ALA A 130 11.08 -15.58 1.52
N GLN A 131 10.59 -14.62 2.32
CA GLN A 131 11.02 -14.32 3.69
C GLN A 131 12.30 -13.47 3.82
N GLY A 132 12.10 -12.14 3.90
CA GLY A 132 13.07 -11.21 4.50
C GLY A 132 13.82 -10.34 3.49
N SER A 133 13.95 -9.05 3.81
CA SER A 133 14.89 -8.14 3.13
C SER A 133 16.29 -8.75 3.21
N LEU A 134 16.92 -9.01 2.06
CA LEU A 134 18.28 -9.55 1.98
C LEU A 134 19.29 -8.64 2.69
N ASP A 135 19.09 -7.33 2.54
CA ASP A 135 19.90 -6.25 3.10
C ASP A 135 19.11 -4.92 3.02
N THR A 136 19.67 -3.82 3.52
CA THR A 136 19.10 -2.47 3.43
C THR A 136 20.07 -1.50 2.78
N ALA A 137 19.56 -0.55 2.01
CA ALA A 137 20.33 0.50 1.35
C ALA A 137 19.99 1.88 1.90
N PRO A 138 20.90 2.88 1.83
CA PRO A 138 20.58 4.26 2.14
C PRO A 138 19.37 4.75 1.33
N ALA A 139 18.41 5.36 1.99
CA ALA A 139 17.20 5.81 1.31
C ALA A 139 17.47 7.03 0.40
N PRO A 140 16.90 7.07 -0.83
CA PRO A 140 17.04 8.21 -1.73
C PRO A 140 16.33 9.46 -1.18
N THR A 141 16.66 10.64 -1.71
CA THR A 141 16.17 11.95 -1.20
C THR A 141 14.65 12.05 -1.11
N ASP A 142 13.97 11.41 -2.04
CA ASP A 142 12.53 11.38 -2.22
C ASP A 142 11.89 10.05 -1.74
N ALA A 143 12.58 9.28 -0.90
CA ALA A 143 12.08 8.01 -0.40
C ALA A 143 10.76 8.16 0.36
N THR A 144 9.83 7.28 0.04
CA THR A 144 8.55 7.09 0.71
C THR A 144 8.63 5.81 1.57
N PRO A 145 7.69 5.60 2.52
CA PRO A 145 7.63 4.35 3.28
C PRO A 145 7.49 3.08 2.44
N SER A 146 6.99 3.20 1.19
CA SER A 146 6.87 2.11 0.24
C SER A 146 8.04 2.01 -0.75
N THR A 147 9.07 2.86 -0.61
CA THR A 147 10.26 2.78 -1.46
C THR A 147 11.07 1.54 -1.12
N VAL A 148 11.37 0.78 -2.15
CA VAL A 148 12.25 -0.40 -2.10
C VAL A 148 13.35 -0.24 -3.14
N CYS A 149 14.35 -1.12 -3.11
CA CYS A 149 15.34 -1.17 -4.17
C CYS A 149 15.68 -2.60 -4.59
N VAL A 150 16.19 -2.72 -5.81
CA VAL A 150 16.80 -3.93 -6.33
C VAL A 150 18.23 -3.62 -6.75
N GLU A 151 19.12 -4.59 -6.62
CA GLU A 151 20.51 -4.45 -7.07
C GLU A 151 20.67 -4.99 -8.49
N ILE A 152 21.33 -4.22 -9.35
CA ILE A 152 21.68 -4.63 -10.71
C ILE A 152 22.83 -5.62 -10.63
N ARG A 153 22.68 -6.76 -11.31
CA ARG A 153 23.74 -7.77 -11.45
C ARG A 153 24.03 -7.99 -12.93
N GLY A 154 25.26 -7.72 -13.35
CA GLY A 154 25.72 -7.87 -14.72
C GLY A 154 25.60 -6.58 -15.55
N THR A 155 25.69 -6.72 -16.88
CA THR A 155 25.99 -5.60 -17.78
C THR A 155 24.83 -5.14 -18.66
N SER A 156 23.60 -5.62 -18.45
CA SER A 156 22.45 -5.41 -19.36
C SER A 156 21.96 -3.96 -19.50
N ILE A 157 22.28 -3.13 -18.51
CA ILE A 157 21.99 -1.69 -18.54
C ILE A 157 23.25 -0.87 -18.83
N GLY A 158 24.38 -1.54 -19.09
CA GLY A 158 25.72 -1.00 -19.24
C GLY A 158 26.66 -1.52 -18.16
N SER A 159 27.90 -1.85 -18.52
CA SER A 159 28.90 -2.40 -17.59
C SER A 159 29.23 -1.47 -16.40
N MET A 160 28.99 -0.16 -16.55
CA MET A 160 29.20 0.82 -15.49
C MET A 160 28.20 0.73 -14.34
N PHE A 161 27.06 0.06 -14.56
CA PHE A 161 25.95 -0.01 -13.61
C PHE A 161 25.89 -1.34 -12.85
N ASP A 162 26.90 -2.21 -13.01
CA ASP A 162 26.96 -3.43 -12.22
C ASP A 162 27.03 -3.09 -10.72
N ARG A 163 26.22 -3.78 -9.91
CA ARG A 163 26.00 -3.55 -8.47
C ARG A 163 25.35 -2.21 -8.10
N TRP A 164 24.83 -1.47 -9.07
CA TRP A 164 24.04 -0.28 -8.75
C TRP A 164 22.69 -0.65 -8.16
N LEU A 165 22.15 0.25 -7.36
CA LEU A 165 20.84 0.14 -6.74
C LEU A 165 19.81 0.91 -7.56
N VAL A 166 18.66 0.27 -7.80
CA VAL A 166 17.52 0.83 -8.51
C VAL A 166 16.38 1.00 -7.51
N TYR A 167 16.02 2.25 -7.25
CA TYR A 167 14.97 2.59 -6.30
C TYR A 167 13.65 2.80 -7.03
N TYR A 168 12.59 2.21 -6.51
CA TYR A 168 11.24 2.37 -7.03
C TYR A 168 10.20 2.24 -5.91
N ASP A 169 9.04 2.82 -6.15
CA ASP A 169 7.80 2.63 -5.40
C ASP A 169 6.63 2.66 -6.39
N ASP A 170 5.40 2.79 -5.90
CA ASP A 170 4.23 3.08 -6.74
C ASP A 170 4.00 2.05 -7.87
N VAL A 171 4.07 0.76 -7.51
CA VAL A 171 3.86 -0.37 -8.43
C VAL A 171 2.45 -0.32 -9.04
N ARG A 172 2.38 -0.35 -10.37
CA ARG A 172 1.14 -0.30 -11.15
C ARG A 172 0.86 -1.62 -11.85
N SER A 173 -0.34 -2.14 -11.65
CA SER A 173 -0.88 -3.29 -12.38
C SER A 173 -2.37 -3.05 -12.67
N PRO A 174 -2.79 -2.93 -13.94
CA PRO A 174 -1.98 -2.96 -15.17
C PRO A 174 -1.10 -1.72 -15.33
N VAL A 175 -0.19 -1.76 -16.31
CA VAL A 175 0.67 -0.62 -16.67
C VAL A 175 -0.16 0.59 -17.09
N THR A 176 0.09 1.74 -16.47
CA THR A 176 -0.59 3.01 -16.75
C THR A 176 0.13 3.82 -17.85
N HIS A 177 -0.60 4.73 -18.50
CA HIS A 177 -0.09 5.50 -19.65
C HIS A 177 1.16 6.33 -19.33
N ASP A 178 1.26 6.87 -18.12
CA ASP A 178 2.36 7.72 -17.66
C ASP A 178 3.71 7.00 -17.56
N LEU A 179 3.70 5.65 -17.52
CA LEU A 179 4.89 4.81 -17.52
C LEU A 179 5.45 4.57 -18.94
N ILE A 180 4.69 4.88 -19.99
CA ILE A 180 5.16 4.74 -21.38
C ILE A 180 6.26 5.76 -21.67
N GLY A 181 7.37 5.28 -22.23
CA GLY A 181 8.57 6.06 -22.52
C GLY A 181 9.45 6.30 -21.30
N ARG A 182 9.10 5.78 -20.13
CA ARG A 182 9.87 5.90 -18.88
C ARG A 182 10.71 4.65 -18.63
N LEU A 183 11.84 4.85 -17.94
CA LEU A 183 12.62 3.75 -17.39
C LEU A 183 11.86 3.19 -16.17
N CYS A 184 11.54 1.91 -16.22
CA CYS A 184 10.74 1.24 -15.22
C CYS A 184 11.39 -0.06 -14.78
N VAL A 185 11.13 -0.45 -13.54
CA VAL A 185 11.18 -1.84 -13.12
C VAL A 185 9.90 -2.50 -13.61
N VAL A 186 10.02 -3.59 -14.35
CA VAL A 186 8.89 -4.31 -14.95
C VAL A 186 8.89 -5.76 -14.53
N GLY A 187 7.74 -6.25 -14.08
CA GLY A 187 7.48 -7.67 -13.87
C GLY A 187 6.72 -8.26 -15.05
N LEU A 188 7.22 -9.38 -15.56
CA LEU A 188 6.60 -10.15 -16.63
C LEU A 188 5.85 -11.34 -16.05
N ASN A 189 4.95 -11.92 -16.85
CA ASN A 189 4.15 -13.08 -16.47
C ASN A 189 4.94 -14.40 -16.36
N ASP A 190 6.22 -14.40 -16.72
CA ASP A 190 7.15 -15.51 -16.56
C ASP A 190 8.13 -15.28 -15.41
N ASP A 191 7.69 -14.50 -14.41
CA ASP A 191 8.40 -14.16 -13.17
C ASP A 191 9.70 -13.36 -13.37
N ARG A 192 10.02 -12.94 -14.60
CA ARG A 192 11.18 -12.07 -14.85
C ARG A 192 10.90 -10.64 -14.37
N ILE A 193 11.85 -10.08 -13.63
CA ILE A 193 11.88 -8.66 -13.29
C ILE A 193 13.03 -7.99 -14.03
N LEU A 194 12.74 -6.94 -14.80
CA LEU A 194 13.70 -6.25 -15.65
C LEU A 194 13.70 -4.75 -15.37
N VAL A 195 14.81 -4.07 -15.65
CA VAL A 195 14.85 -2.61 -15.73
C VAL A 195 14.94 -2.22 -17.20
N LYS A 196 13.83 -1.70 -17.75
CA LYS A 196 13.70 -1.39 -19.18
C LYS A 196 12.86 -0.14 -19.39
N LYS A 197 13.06 0.52 -20.54
CA LYS A 197 12.15 1.59 -20.96
C LYS A 197 10.93 0.95 -21.63
N ILE A 198 9.73 1.29 -21.17
CA ILE A 198 8.48 0.75 -21.72
C ILE A 198 8.10 1.51 -22.99
N LYS A 199 7.75 0.80 -24.06
CA LYS A 199 7.19 1.36 -25.29
C LYS A 199 5.91 0.61 -25.65
N ARG A 200 4.96 1.30 -26.28
CA ARG A 200 3.76 0.65 -26.85
C ARG A 200 4.18 -0.30 -27.97
N ALA A 201 3.75 -1.56 -27.87
CA ALA A 201 3.87 -2.49 -28.98
C ALA A 201 2.83 -2.19 -30.07
N LYS A 202 2.95 -2.86 -31.22
CA LYS A 202 1.93 -2.85 -32.26
C LYS A 202 0.63 -3.52 -31.82
N THR A 203 0.73 -4.53 -30.97
CA THR A 203 -0.40 -5.28 -30.43
C THR A 203 -0.94 -4.58 -29.19
N GLU A 204 -2.25 -4.38 -29.14
CA GLU A 204 -2.93 -3.79 -27.98
C GLU A 204 -2.73 -4.66 -26.73
N GLY A 205 -2.50 -4.02 -25.57
CA GLY A 205 -2.22 -4.72 -24.32
C GLY A 205 -0.85 -5.42 -24.26
N ARG A 206 0.07 -5.10 -25.19
CA ARG A 206 1.46 -5.55 -25.19
C ARG A 206 2.43 -4.36 -25.22
N PHE A 207 3.65 -4.61 -24.80
CA PHE A 207 4.71 -3.61 -24.70
C PHE A 207 6.01 -4.11 -25.32
N ASP A 208 6.75 -3.19 -25.91
CA ASP A 208 8.15 -3.42 -26.27
C ASP A 208 9.02 -2.88 -25.13
N LEU A 209 10.00 -3.67 -24.69
CA LEU A 209 10.93 -3.30 -23.63
C LEU A 209 12.27 -2.95 -24.23
N LEU A 210 12.67 -1.69 -24.06
CA LEU A 210 13.89 -1.16 -24.63
C LEU A 210 15.03 -1.21 -23.62
N SER A 211 16.21 -1.55 -24.11
CA SER A 211 17.48 -1.59 -23.39
C SER A 211 18.47 -0.66 -24.07
N GLU A 212 19.50 -0.22 -23.36
CA GLU A 212 20.57 0.57 -23.97
C GLU A 212 21.53 -0.31 -24.79
N THR A 213 21.84 -1.51 -24.30
CA THR A 213 22.91 -2.37 -24.84
C THR A 213 22.42 -3.64 -25.50
N GLU A 214 21.12 -3.94 -25.40
CA GLU A 214 20.50 -5.18 -25.88
C GLU A 214 19.35 -4.85 -26.85
N PRO A 215 19.05 -5.75 -27.82
CA PRO A 215 17.88 -5.61 -28.66
C PRO A 215 16.57 -5.48 -27.85
N PRO A 216 15.55 -4.79 -28.38
CA PRO A 216 14.23 -4.71 -27.76
C PRO A 216 13.62 -6.10 -27.53
N ILE A 217 12.94 -6.27 -26.40
CA ILE A 217 12.04 -7.41 -26.19
C ILE A 217 10.65 -6.99 -26.68
N GLU A 218 10.22 -7.49 -27.82
CA GLU A 218 9.02 -7.02 -28.50
C GLU A 218 7.75 -7.75 -28.06
N GLY A 219 6.63 -7.02 -28.02
CA GLY A 219 5.29 -7.60 -27.92
C GLY A 219 5.01 -8.42 -26.65
N VAL A 220 5.64 -8.09 -25.53
CA VAL A 220 5.49 -8.84 -24.26
C VAL A 220 4.34 -8.33 -23.41
N GLN A 221 3.83 -9.22 -22.56
CA GLN A 221 2.87 -8.87 -21.53
C GLN A 221 3.62 -8.43 -20.27
N VAL A 222 3.36 -7.19 -19.84
CA VAL A 222 3.88 -6.65 -18.59
C VAL A 222 2.78 -6.75 -17.54
N GLU A 223 3.02 -7.53 -16.49
CA GLU A 223 2.07 -7.76 -15.41
C GLU A 223 1.98 -6.53 -14.50
N TRP A 224 3.14 -5.98 -14.14
CA TRP A 224 3.23 -4.76 -13.35
C TRP A 224 4.47 -3.95 -13.74
N ALA A 225 4.41 -2.64 -13.48
CA ALA A 225 5.55 -1.75 -13.67
C ALA A 225 5.58 -0.67 -12.60
N ALA A 226 6.80 -0.25 -12.24
CA ALA A 226 7.07 0.86 -11.37
C ALA A 226 8.12 1.76 -12.01
N ARG A 227 7.93 3.08 -11.94
CA ARG A 227 8.91 4.02 -12.47
C ARG A 227 10.18 3.97 -11.63
N VAL A 228 11.34 3.95 -12.28
CA VAL A 228 12.62 4.13 -11.58
C VAL A 228 12.70 5.57 -11.06
N LYS A 229 12.86 5.73 -9.74
CA LYS A 229 13.05 7.02 -9.08
C LYS A 229 14.51 7.46 -9.10
N GLN A 230 15.40 6.54 -8.76
CA GLN A 230 16.83 6.79 -8.68
C GLN A 230 17.64 5.55 -9.05
N LEU A 231 18.78 5.79 -9.66
CA LEU A 231 19.88 4.85 -9.87
C LEU A 231 21.06 5.36 -9.05
N SER A 232 21.63 4.54 -8.17
CA SER A 232 22.79 4.92 -7.35
C SER A 232 23.88 3.86 -7.43
N PRO A 233 25.17 4.23 -7.48
CA PRO A 233 26.22 3.29 -7.14
C PRO A 233 26.02 2.82 -5.68
N GLN A 234 26.42 1.56 -5.40
CA GLN A 234 26.63 1.09 -4.04
C GLN A 234 27.87 1.74 -3.42
#